data_AF-A0A967K1S7-F1
#
_entry.id   AF-A0A967K1S7-F1
#
_cell.length_a   1.000
_cell.length_b   1.000
_cell.length_c   1.000
_cell.angle_alpha   90.00
_cell.angle_beta   90.00
_cell.angle_gamma   90.00
#
_symmetry.space_group_name_H-M   'P 1'
#
loop_
_entity.id
_entity.type
_entity.pdbx_description
1 polymer ?
#
loop_
_entity_poly.entity_id
_entity_poly.type
_entity_poly.pdbx_seq_one_letter_code
_entity_poly.pdbx_strand_id
1 'polypeptide(L)' 'DVMEWYRKPRAPQVLGHEVSGVVEALGEGVDAFAPGDRIVTTHHVPCNDCRYCRRGLHNVCE' A
#
# COMPACT_ATOMS: atom_id res chain seq x y z
N ASP A 1 -28.55 -0.60 7.22
CA ASP A 1 -27.11 -0.42 7.00
C ASP A 1 -26.71 0.90 7.65
N VAL A 2 -26.01 0.87 8.78
CA VAL A 2 -25.81 2.06 9.66
C VAL A 2 -24.72 3.01 9.13
N MET A 3 -24.14 2.71 7.96
CA MET A 3 -22.93 3.36 7.44
C MET A 3 -23.15 4.08 6.09
N GLU A 4 -24.38 4.28 5.62
CA GLU A 4 -24.61 4.89 4.30
C GLU A 4 -24.02 6.30 4.21
N TRP A 5 -24.20 7.13 5.24
CA TRP A 5 -23.61 8.47 5.34
C TRP A 5 -22.06 8.45 5.26
N TYR A 6 -21.43 7.36 5.70
CA TYR A 6 -19.98 7.17 5.66
C TYR A 6 -19.50 6.62 4.31
N ARG A 7 -20.22 5.68 3.71
CA ARG A 7 -19.84 5.00 2.46
C ARG A 7 -20.11 5.87 1.23
N LYS A 8 -21.28 6.53 1.17
CA LYS A 8 -21.77 7.24 -0.02
C LYS A 8 -20.80 8.30 -0.58
N PRO A 9 -20.16 9.18 0.22
CA PRO A 9 -19.21 10.15 -0.32
C PRO A 9 -17.87 9.53 -0.74
N ARG A 10 -17.58 8.29 -0.33
CA ARG A 10 -16.30 7.61 -0.62
C ARG A 10 -16.42 6.64 -1.78
N ALA A 11 -17.62 6.22 -2.20
CA ALA A 11 -17.80 5.23 -3.27
C ALA A 11 -17.86 5.85 -4.69
N PRO A 12 -17.48 5.12 -5.75
CA PRO A 12 -16.99 3.73 -5.76
C PRO A 12 -15.51 3.64 -5.34
N GLN A 13 -15.12 2.50 -4.76
CA GLN A 13 -13.74 2.21 -4.37
C GLN A 13 -13.36 0.80 -4.82
N VAL A 14 -12.09 0.62 -5.15
CA VAL A 14 -11.48 -0.71 -5.21
C VAL A 14 -11.11 -1.11 -3.79
N LEU A 15 -11.74 -2.17 -3.29
CA LEU A 15 -11.52 -2.66 -1.92
C LEU A 15 -10.43 -3.73 -1.88
N GLY A 16 -9.94 -4.03 -0.67
CA GLY A 16 -8.95 -5.06 -0.40
C GLY A 16 -7.59 -4.47 0.00
N HIS A 17 -7.08 -4.87 1.16
CA HIS A 17 -5.79 -4.42 1.69
C HIS A 17 -4.89 -5.57 2.18
N GLU A 18 -5.35 -6.81 1.96
CA GLU A 18 -4.62 -8.04 2.23
C GLU A 18 -4.43 -8.75 0.89
N VAL A 19 -3.31 -8.47 0.22
CA VAL A 19 -3.10 -8.92 -1.17
C VAL A 19 -1.74 -9.60 -1.31
N SER A 20 -1.74 -10.69 -2.06
CA SER A 20 -0.55 -11.36 -2.59
C SER A 20 -0.67 -11.51 -4.09
N GLY A 21 0.44 -11.55 -4.81
CA GLY A 21 0.42 -11.66 -6.26
C GLY A 21 1.76 -12.03 -6.88
N VAL A 22 1.81 -11.90 -8.20
CA VAL A 22 3.01 -12.07 -9.01
C VAL A 22 3.26 -10.77 -9.76
N VAL A 23 4.51 -10.31 -9.80
CA VAL A 23 4.89 -9.11 -10.55
C VAL A 23 4.71 -9.37 -12.04
N GLU A 24 3.87 -8.58 -12.69
CA GLU A 24 3.64 -8.67 -14.15
C GLU A 24 4.64 -7.79 -14.93
N ALA A 25 4.86 -6.56 -14.45
CA ALA A 25 5.72 -5.57 -15.10
C ALA A 25 6.32 -4.62 -14.06
N LEU A 26 7.40 -3.93 -14.45
CA LEU A 26 8.10 -2.94 -13.63
C LEU A 26 7.96 -1.54 -14.23
N GLY A 27 7.92 -0.53 -13.36
CA GLY A 27 8.08 0.86 -13.75
C GLY A 27 9.56 1.23 -13.98
N GLU A 28 9.79 2.38 -14.61
CA GLU A 28 11.14 2.93 -14.79
C GLU A 28 11.82 3.17 -13.43
N GLY A 29 13.10 2.77 -13.32
CA GLY A 29 13.90 2.97 -12.11
C GLY A 29 13.67 1.95 -10.99
N VAL A 30 12.80 0.95 -11.18
CA VAL A 30 12.63 -0.17 -10.23
C VAL A 30 13.62 -1.28 -10.54
N ASP A 31 14.54 -1.55 -9.60
CA ASP A 31 15.58 -2.57 -9.70
C ASP A 31 15.48 -3.68 -8.63
N ALA A 32 14.64 -3.48 -7.62
CA ALA A 32 14.48 -4.41 -6.49
C ALA A 32 13.64 -5.66 -6.79
N PHE A 33 13.00 -5.75 -7.95
CA PHE A 33 12.06 -6.83 -8.32
C PHE A 33 12.25 -7.24 -9.78
N ALA A 34 11.71 -8.41 -10.16
CA ALA A 34 11.60 -8.89 -11.52
C ALA A 34 10.18 -9.40 -11.84
N PRO A 35 9.72 -9.35 -13.12
CA PRO A 35 8.52 -10.06 -13.53
C PRO A 35 8.59 -11.55 -13.17
N GLY A 36 7.51 -12.08 -12.59
CA GLY A 36 7.44 -13.45 -12.06
C GLY A 36 7.70 -13.57 -10.56
N ASP A 37 8.22 -12.53 -9.89
CA ASP A 37 8.42 -12.55 -8.44
C ASP A 37 7.08 -12.65 -7.71
N ARG A 38 7.03 -13.50 -6.68
CA ARG A 38 5.89 -13.61 -5.76
C ARG A 38 6.00 -12.58 -4.65
N ILE A 39 4.95 -11.80 -4.46
CA ILE A 39 4.95 -10.68 -3.51
C ILE A 39 3.70 -10.70 -2.62
N VAL A 40 3.84 -10.04 -1.47
CA VAL A 40 2.74 -9.63 -0.59
C VAL A 40 2.81 -8.12 -0.45
N THR A 41 1.65 -7.45 -0.34
CA THR A 41 1.60 -6.00 -0.15
C THR A 41 1.40 -5.64 1.32
N THR A 42 1.97 -4.51 1.74
CA THR A 42 1.69 -3.88 3.03
C THR A 42 0.78 -2.67 2.79
N HIS A 43 -0.23 -2.49 3.64
CA HIS A 43 -1.10 -1.31 3.62
C HIS A 43 -0.43 -0.07 4.23
N HIS A 44 0.65 -0.25 4.99
CA HIS A 44 1.51 0.85 5.45
C HIS A 44 2.62 1.09 4.43
N VAL A 45 2.58 2.26 3.78
CA VAL A 45 3.59 2.71 2.82
C VAL A 45 4.35 3.89 3.45
N PRO A 46 5.50 3.65 4.11
CA PRO A 46 6.23 4.71 4.79
C PRO A 46 6.92 5.65 3.79
N CYS A 47 7.03 6.93 4.13
CA CYS A 47 7.80 7.89 3.33
C CYS A 47 9.33 7.73 3.51
N ASN A 48 9.76 6.97 4.53
CA ASN A 48 11.16 6.75 4.91
C ASN A 48 11.96 7.99 5.36
N ASP A 49 11.32 9.18 5.39
CA ASP A 49 11.99 10.45 5.68
C ASP A 49 11.44 11.24 6.88
N CYS A 50 10.24 10.93 7.40
CA CYS A 50 9.69 11.65 8.54
C CYS A 50 10.37 11.26 9.87
N ARG A 51 10.08 12.00 10.96
CA ARG A 51 10.69 11.72 12.28
C ARG A 51 10.38 10.31 12.80
N TYR A 52 9.21 9.76 12.44
CA TYR A 52 8.82 8.41 12.84
C TYR A 52 9.57 7.37 12.01
N CYS A 53 9.69 7.58 10.70
CA CYS A 53 10.42 6.65 9.85
C CYS A 53 11.89 6.56 10.22
N ARG A 54 12.56 7.70 10.47
CA ARG A 54 13.94 7.73 10.95
C ARG A 54 14.16 7.04 12.31
N ARG A 55 13.08 6.78 13.05
CA ARG A 55 13.08 6.03 14.32
C ARG A 55 12.63 4.58 14.17
N GLY A 56 12.43 4.10 12.94
CA GLY A 56 11.93 2.75 12.64
C GLY A 56 10.43 2.56 12.87
N LEU A 57 9.69 3.64 13.13
CA LEU A 57 8.25 3.63 13.41
C LEU A 57 7.43 3.80 12.12
N HIS A 58 7.67 2.95 11.12
CA HIS A 58 7.07 3.06 9.77
C HIS A 58 5.55 2.98 9.75
N ASN A 59 4.95 2.29 10.72
CA ASN A 59 3.50 2.10 10.85
C ASN A 59 2.75 3.36 11.30
N VAL A 60 3.45 4.38 11.79
CA VAL A 60 2.86 5.68 12.20
C VAL A 60 3.52 6.82 11.44
N CYS A 61 3.81 6.60 10.16
CA CYS A 61 4.33 7.63 9.27
C CYS A 61 3.43 8.88 9.29
N GLU A 62 4.07 10.04 9.23
CA GLU A 62 3.43 11.35 8.98
C GLU A 62 2.94 11.47 7.55
#